data_AF-E1Z7Y6-F1
#
_entry.id   AF-E1Z7Y6-F1
#
_cell.length_a   1.000
_cell.length_b   1.000
_cell.length_c   1.000
_cell.angle_alpha   90.00
_cell.angle_beta   90.00
_cell.angle_gamma   90.00
#
_symmetry.space_group_name_H-M   'P 1'
#
loop_
_entity.id
_entity.type
_entity.pdbx_description
1 polymer ?
#
loop_
_entity_poly.entity_id
_entity_poly.type
_entity_poly.pdbx_seq_one_letter_code
_entity_poly.pdbx_strand_id
1 'polypeptide(L)'
;EYLSQIDKDLHRTFPGHPCMDLGGRAALRRILSAYGQRNPAVGYCQGLNFLGATFLLLLPEEEAFWCLAALVEDLLGTAYFDERMAAPQVDVLVYGHLLQGRFPTLWRHLAALEVDAASVTLHWFLLCFLNSLPLDSALR
;
A
#
# COMPACT_ATOMS: atom_id res chain seq x y z
N GLU A 1 -9.76 -8.11 15.95
CA GLU A 1 -9.96 -8.90 14.71
C GLU A 1 -8.74 -8.86 13.78
N TYR A 2 -8.22 -7.67 13.50
CA TYR A 2 -7.10 -7.43 12.57
C TYR A 2 -5.71 -7.95 13.00
N LEU A 3 -5.46 -8.24 14.30
CA LEU A 3 -4.18 -8.81 14.74
C LEU A 3 -3.84 -10.13 14.01
N SER A 4 -4.85 -10.97 13.78
CA SER A 4 -4.68 -12.23 13.04
C SER A 4 -4.34 -12.01 11.56
N GLN A 5 -4.82 -10.91 10.96
CA GLN A 5 -4.50 -10.55 9.58
C GLN A 5 -3.09 -9.96 9.49
N ILE A 6 -2.71 -9.11 10.46
CA ILE A 6 -1.34 -8.62 10.60
C ILE A 6 -0.37 -9.80 10.68
N ASP A 7 -0.60 -10.76 11.56
CA ASP A 7 0.28 -11.93 11.73
C ASP A 7 0.42 -12.77 10.44
N LYS A 8 -0.66 -12.86 9.63
CA LYS A 8 -0.63 -13.49 8.30
C LYS A 8 0.15 -12.65 7.27
N ASP A 9 0.29 -11.35 7.45
CA ASP A 9 1.00 -10.51 6.48
C ASP A 9 2.47 -10.32 6.81
N LEU A 10 2.83 -10.41 8.09
CA LEU A 10 4.21 -10.23 8.55
C LEU A 10 5.20 -11.16 7.84
N HIS A 11 4.85 -12.43 7.60
CA HIS A 11 5.78 -13.40 7.00
C HIS A 11 6.02 -13.15 5.50
N ARG A 12 5.00 -12.66 4.79
CA ARG A 12 5.07 -12.36 3.34
C ARG A 12 5.54 -10.93 3.04
N THR A 13 5.77 -10.11 4.06
CA THR A 13 6.30 -8.75 3.90
C THR A 13 7.84 -8.80 3.82
N PHE A 14 8.39 -8.43 2.66
CA PHE A 14 9.84 -8.47 2.35
C PHE A 14 10.55 -9.74 2.86
N PRO A 15 10.14 -10.94 2.38
CA PRO A 15 10.72 -12.20 2.84
C PRO A 15 12.22 -12.27 2.55
N GLY A 16 13.02 -12.66 3.55
CA GLY A 16 14.48 -12.75 3.46
C GLY A 16 15.24 -11.42 3.56
N HIS A 17 14.55 -10.29 3.78
CA HIS A 17 15.24 -9.02 4.00
C HIS A 17 15.88 -8.99 5.40
N PRO A 18 17.19 -8.70 5.54
CA PRO A 18 17.90 -8.80 6.81
C PRO A 18 17.26 -7.99 7.95
N CYS A 19 16.81 -6.76 7.66
CA CYS A 19 16.12 -5.91 8.64
C CYS A 19 14.84 -6.58 9.20
N MET A 20 14.09 -7.32 8.37
CA MET A 20 12.88 -8.00 8.81
C MET A 20 13.19 -9.20 9.71
N ASP A 21 14.28 -9.91 9.44
CA ASP A 21 14.67 -11.10 10.21
C ASP A 21 15.40 -10.73 11.52
N LEU A 22 16.07 -9.57 11.57
CA LEU A 22 16.72 -9.02 12.77
C LEU A 22 15.76 -8.20 13.66
N GLY A 23 14.56 -8.73 13.90
CA GLY A 23 13.56 -8.11 14.79
C GLY A 23 12.60 -7.11 14.12
N GLY A 24 12.82 -6.78 12.83
CA GLY A 24 11.93 -5.89 12.09
C GLY A 24 10.49 -6.39 11.99
N ARG A 25 10.24 -7.71 11.90
CA ARG A 25 8.87 -8.27 11.95
C ARG A 25 8.15 -7.95 13.27
N ALA A 26 8.87 -7.97 14.40
CA ALA A 26 8.28 -7.66 15.69
C ALA A 26 7.99 -6.15 15.84
N ALA A 27 8.89 -5.30 15.35
CA ALA A 27 8.68 -3.86 15.28
C ALA A 27 7.51 -3.51 14.35
N LEU A 28 7.47 -4.08 13.14
CA LEU A 28 6.36 -3.90 12.20
C LEU A 28 5.03 -4.34 12.83
N ARG A 29 5.00 -5.47 13.56
CA ARG A 29 3.81 -5.90 14.27
C ARG A 29 3.31 -4.85 15.26
N ARG A 30 4.21 -4.22 16.03
CA ARG A 30 3.87 -3.15 16.99
C ARG A 30 3.33 -1.92 16.27
N ILE A 31 4.00 -1.48 15.21
CA ILE A 31 3.56 -0.34 14.38
C ILE A 31 2.13 -0.57 13.87
N LEU A 32 1.87 -1.70 13.21
CA LEU A 32 0.57 -2.01 12.63
C LEU A 32 -0.52 -2.19 13.70
N SER A 33 -0.16 -2.81 14.84
CA SER A 33 -1.08 -2.97 15.97
C SER A 33 -1.43 -1.63 16.62
N ALA A 34 -0.46 -0.74 16.76
CA ALA A 34 -0.65 0.61 17.29
C ALA A 34 -1.48 1.45 16.32
N TYR A 35 -1.24 1.34 15.02
CA TYR A 35 -1.98 2.09 14.02
C TYR A 35 -3.47 1.69 14.00
N GLY A 36 -3.76 0.39 14.04
CA GLY A 36 -5.14 -0.09 14.13
C GLY A 36 -5.87 0.29 15.41
N GLN A 37 -5.15 0.67 16.48
CA GLN A 37 -5.75 1.26 17.69
C GLN A 37 -5.92 2.78 17.56
N ARG A 38 -4.96 3.46 16.93
CA ARG A 38 -5.01 4.91 16.67
C ARG A 38 -6.20 5.28 15.80
N ASN A 39 -6.41 4.54 14.71
CA ASN A 39 -7.47 4.81 13.75
C ASN A 39 -8.34 3.56 13.55
N PRO A 40 -9.30 3.28 14.46
CA PRO A 40 -10.17 2.10 14.37
C PRO A 40 -11.08 2.09 13.15
N ALA A 41 -11.33 3.24 12.52
CA ALA A 41 -12.15 3.33 11.32
C ALA A 41 -11.44 2.69 10.10
N VAL A 42 -10.11 2.73 10.07
CA VAL A 42 -9.29 1.96 9.11
C VAL A 42 -8.94 0.60 9.68
N GLY A 43 -8.54 0.56 10.95
CA GLY A 43 -8.00 -0.64 11.59
C GLY A 43 -6.73 -1.11 10.87
N TYR A 44 -6.84 -2.22 10.16
CA TYR A 44 -5.77 -2.76 9.31
C TYR A 44 -6.33 -3.16 7.95
N CYS A 45 -5.81 -2.55 6.90
CA CYS A 45 -6.05 -2.94 5.52
C CYS A 45 -4.81 -3.63 4.95
N GLN A 46 -5.01 -4.69 4.17
CA GLN A 46 -3.91 -5.39 3.50
C GLN A 46 -3.19 -4.40 2.57
N GLY A 47 -1.86 -4.29 2.74
CA GLY A 47 -1.04 -3.29 2.07
C GLY A 47 -0.33 -2.36 3.04
N LEU A 48 -0.96 -2.05 4.19
CA LEU A 48 -0.34 -1.25 5.25
C LEU A 48 0.94 -1.90 5.79
N ASN A 49 1.04 -3.24 5.76
CA ASN A 49 2.25 -3.97 6.09
C ASN A 49 3.44 -3.60 5.21
N PHE A 50 3.24 -3.41 3.91
CA PHE A 50 4.32 -3.02 3.00
C PHE A 50 4.71 -1.55 3.19
N LEU A 51 3.74 -0.65 3.38
CA LEU A 51 3.99 0.76 3.66
C LEU A 51 4.77 0.92 4.98
N GLY A 52 4.27 0.31 6.05
CA GLY A 52 4.92 0.33 7.37
C GLY A 52 6.30 -0.31 7.35
N ALA A 53 6.48 -1.43 6.65
CA ALA A 53 7.79 -2.06 6.50
C ALA A 53 8.78 -1.15 5.77
N THR A 54 8.37 -0.52 4.68
CA THR A 54 9.23 0.41 3.94
C THR A 54 9.69 1.56 4.80
N PHE A 55 8.80 2.19 5.57
CA PHE A 55 9.22 3.24 6.51
C PHE A 55 10.20 2.70 7.56
N LEU A 56 9.95 1.50 8.09
CA LEU A 56 10.82 0.85 9.06
C LEU A 56 12.21 0.47 8.49
N LEU A 57 12.34 0.28 7.18
CA LEU A 57 13.64 0.07 6.53
C LEU A 57 14.48 1.36 6.51
N LEU A 58 13.85 2.52 6.62
CA LEU A 58 14.47 3.83 6.41
C LEU A 58 14.57 4.66 7.70
N LEU A 59 13.71 4.38 8.68
CA LEU A 59 13.49 5.18 9.87
C LEU A 59 13.46 4.30 11.12
N PRO A 60 13.74 4.88 12.31
CA PRO A 60 13.46 4.19 13.56
C PRO A 60 11.96 3.94 13.74
N GLU A 61 11.61 3.03 14.65
CA GLU A 61 10.26 2.46 14.77
C GLU A 61 9.17 3.52 15.03
N GLU A 62 9.45 4.51 15.87
CA GLU A 62 8.50 5.56 16.23
C GLU A 62 8.23 6.49 15.04
N GLU A 63 9.27 6.93 14.35
CA GLU A 63 9.16 7.76 13.15
C GLU A 63 8.46 7.01 12.02
N ALA A 64 8.75 5.70 11.85
CA ALA A 64 8.07 4.86 10.88
C ALA A 64 6.56 4.76 11.14
N PHE A 65 6.16 4.70 12.42
CA PHE A 65 4.75 4.75 12.81
C PHE A 65 4.10 6.09 12.42
N TRP A 66 4.75 7.21 12.75
CA TRP A 66 4.21 8.54 12.44
C TRP A 66 4.14 8.82 10.94
N CYS A 67 5.12 8.33 10.16
CA CYS A 67 5.07 8.41 8.69
C CYS A 67 3.92 7.58 8.12
N LEU A 68 3.68 6.37 8.62
CA LEU A 68 2.52 5.57 8.22
C LEU A 68 1.21 6.28 8.54
N ALA A 69 1.09 6.85 9.74
CA ALA A 69 -0.11 7.57 10.15
C ALA A 69 -0.36 8.79 9.26
N ALA A 70 0.66 9.63 9.04
CA ALA A 70 0.53 10.81 8.17
C ALA A 70 0.20 10.44 6.71
N LEU A 71 0.79 9.36 6.19
CA LEU A 71 0.48 8.90 4.83
C LEU A 71 -1.00 8.51 4.69
N VAL A 72 -1.53 7.74 5.65
CA VAL A 72 -2.90 7.24 5.58
C VAL A 72 -3.93 8.31 5.96
N GLU A 73 -3.65 9.12 6.98
CA GLU A 73 -4.61 10.09 7.52
C GLU A 73 -4.61 11.41 6.74
N ASP A 74 -3.44 11.91 6.35
CA ASP A 74 -3.29 13.27 5.81
C ASP A 74 -3.09 13.30 4.29
N LEU A 75 -2.27 12.38 3.74
CA LEU A 75 -1.92 12.40 2.31
C LEU A 75 -2.92 11.66 1.43
N LEU A 76 -3.23 10.41 1.75
CA LEU A 76 -4.18 9.58 0.99
C LEU A 76 -5.61 9.75 1.51
N GLY A 77 -5.74 10.07 2.79
CA GLY A 77 -7.02 10.16 3.49
C GLY A 77 -7.55 8.79 3.90
N THR A 78 -8.32 8.78 4.99
CA THR A 78 -8.82 7.55 5.65
C THR A 78 -9.64 6.65 4.71
N ALA A 79 -10.38 7.25 3.77
CA ALA A 79 -11.21 6.55 2.80
C ALA A 79 -10.42 5.69 1.80
N TYR A 80 -9.09 5.85 1.74
CA TYR A 80 -8.24 5.09 0.84
C TYR A 80 -8.08 3.63 1.23
N PHE A 81 -8.23 3.35 2.53
CA PHE A 81 -8.04 2.02 3.13
C PHE A 81 -9.29 1.54 3.87
N ASP A 82 -10.45 2.15 3.60
CA ASP A 82 -11.71 1.68 4.16
C ASP A 82 -12.16 0.35 3.54
N GLU A 83 -13.13 -0.31 4.16
CA GLU A 83 -13.64 -1.61 3.67
C GLU A 83 -14.26 -1.55 2.27
N ARG A 84 -14.67 -0.35 1.82
CA ARG A 84 -15.34 -0.17 0.52
C ARG A 84 -14.33 0.03 -0.60
N MET A 85 -13.12 0.47 -0.29
CA MET A 85 -12.05 0.77 -1.26
C MET A 85 -12.54 1.72 -2.35
N ALA A 86 -13.45 2.63 -2.02
CA ALA A 86 -14.09 3.49 -3.01
C ALA A 86 -13.12 4.55 -3.54
N ALA A 87 -12.33 5.17 -2.67
CA ALA A 87 -11.35 6.19 -3.07
C ALA A 87 -10.29 5.66 -4.05
N PRO A 88 -9.59 4.53 -3.80
CA PRO A 88 -8.61 4.00 -4.75
C PRO A 88 -9.26 3.53 -6.06
N GLN A 89 -10.52 3.07 -6.04
CA GLN A 89 -11.25 2.75 -7.27
C GLN A 89 -11.52 3.99 -8.13
N VAL A 90 -11.82 5.13 -7.51
CA VAL A 90 -11.98 6.40 -8.25
C VAL A 90 -10.68 6.77 -8.96
N ASP A 91 -9.53 6.68 -8.30
CA ASP A 91 -8.23 6.98 -8.91
C ASP A 91 -7.92 6.05 -10.09
N VAL A 92 -8.25 4.77 -9.96
CA VAL A 92 -8.11 3.79 -11.03
C VAL A 92 -9.00 4.12 -12.24
N LEU A 93 -10.24 4.57 -12.01
CA LEU A 93 -11.13 5.02 -13.10
C LEU A 93 -10.59 6.28 -13.78
N VAL A 94 -10.10 7.24 -13.01
CA VAL A 94 -9.46 8.46 -13.54
C VAL A 94 -8.24 8.08 -14.37
N TYR A 95 -7.39 7.16 -13.89
CA TYR A 95 -6.25 6.64 -14.63
C TYR A 95 -6.69 5.98 -15.95
N GLY A 96 -7.75 5.17 -15.95
CA GLY A 96 -8.30 4.57 -17.16
C GLY A 96 -8.71 5.62 -18.20
N HIS A 97 -9.37 6.69 -17.77
CA HIS A 97 -9.77 7.79 -18.64
C HIS A 97 -8.54 8.53 -19.23
N LEU A 98 -7.52 8.75 -18.41
CA LEU A 98 -6.25 9.34 -18.85
C LEU A 98 -5.51 8.43 -19.85
N LEU A 99 -5.49 7.11 -19.61
CA LEU A 99 -4.86 6.12 -20.48
C LEU A 99 -5.55 6.08 -21.84
N GLN A 100 -6.89 6.11 -21.86
CA GLN A 100 -7.67 6.18 -23.09
C GLN A 100 -7.38 7.47 -23.88
N GLY A 101 -7.30 8.61 -23.19
CA GLY A 101 -7.05 9.91 -23.83
C GLY A 101 -5.62 10.08 -24.35
N ARG A 102 -4.60 9.70 -23.56
CA ARG A 102 -3.18 9.88 -23.92
C ARG A 102 -2.61 8.75 -24.74
N PHE A 103 -3.05 7.51 -24.53
CA PHE A 103 -2.50 6.31 -25.17
C PHE A 103 -3.62 5.45 -25.80
N PRO A 104 -4.39 6.00 -26.76
CA PRO A 104 -5.56 5.31 -27.33
C PRO A 104 -5.21 4.01 -28.06
N THR A 105 -4.00 3.88 -28.60
CA THR A 105 -3.52 2.62 -29.21
C THR A 105 -3.31 1.54 -28.17
N LEU A 106 -2.68 1.89 -27.03
CA LEU A 106 -2.49 0.95 -25.92
C LEU A 106 -3.83 0.56 -25.29
N TRP A 107 -4.72 1.53 -25.05
CA TRP A 107 -6.06 1.27 -24.52
C TRP A 107 -6.82 0.26 -25.38
N ARG A 108 -6.87 0.46 -26.70
CA ARG A 108 -7.53 -0.50 -27.61
C ARG A 108 -6.86 -1.86 -27.60
N HIS A 109 -5.54 -1.92 -27.48
CA HIS A 109 -4.81 -3.17 -27.42
C HIS A 109 -5.13 -3.96 -26.14
N LEU A 110 -5.14 -3.30 -24.97
CA LEU A 110 -5.54 -3.91 -23.70
C LEU A 110 -7.00 -4.39 -23.75
N ALA A 111 -7.90 -3.58 -24.29
CA ALA A 111 -9.31 -3.96 -24.46
C ALA A 111 -9.49 -5.18 -25.38
N ALA A 112 -8.72 -5.27 -26.48
CA ALA A 112 -8.76 -6.41 -27.39
C ALA A 112 -8.21 -7.71 -26.77
N LEU A 113 -7.35 -7.59 -25.75
CA LEU A 113 -6.84 -8.71 -24.95
C LEU A 113 -7.70 -9.00 -23.72
N GLU A 114 -8.81 -8.29 -23.53
CA GLU A 114 -9.67 -8.37 -22.33
C GLU A 114 -8.90 -8.10 -21.02
N VAL A 115 -7.83 -7.31 -21.10
CA VAL A 115 -7.04 -6.90 -19.93
C VAL A 115 -7.61 -5.61 -19.36
N ASP A 116 -8.18 -5.72 -18.16
CA ASP A 116 -8.60 -4.56 -17.40
C ASP A 116 -7.40 -3.86 -16.77
N ALA A 117 -7.11 -2.64 -17.22
CA ALA A 117 -6.04 -1.81 -16.66
C ALA A 117 -6.23 -1.57 -15.14
N ALA A 118 -7.47 -1.60 -14.64
CA ALA A 118 -7.76 -1.46 -13.22
C ALA A 118 -7.16 -2.58 -12.38
N SER A 119 -7.17 -3.81 -12.90
CA SER A 119 -6.63 -4.99 -12.20
C SER A 119 -5.13 -4.88 -11.90
N VAL A 120 -4.40 -4.15 -12.74
CA VAL A 120 -2.96 -3.93 -12.60
C VAL A 120 -2.65 -2.70 -11.74
N THR A 121 -3.42 -1.63 -11.93
CA THR A 121 -3.08 -0.30 -11.41
C THR A 121 -3.55 -0.05 -9.98
N LEU A 122 -4.54 -0.79 -9.47
CA LEU A 122 -5.02 -0.61 -8.10
C LEU A 122 -3.89 -0.69 -7.06
N HIS A 123 -2.98 -1.66 -7.19
CA HIS A 123 -1.84 -1.80 -6.29
C HIS A 123 -0.81 -0.68 -6.40
N TRP A 124 -0.71 -0.03 -7.57
CA TRP A 124 0.21 1.09 -7.76
C TRP A 124 -0.19 2.25 -6.86
N PHE A 125 -1.48 2.53 -6.84
CA PHE A 125 -2.07 3.59 -6.05
C PHE A 125 -2.09 3.26 -4.55
N LEU A 126 -2.58 2.07 -4.17
CA LEU A 126 -2.66 1.65 -2.76
C LEU A 126 -1.31 1.63 -2.05
N LEU A 127 -0.25 1.28 -2.76
CA LEU A 127 1.08 1.08 -2.18
C LEU A 127 2.07 2.15 -2.61
N CYS A 128 1.61 3.25 -3.21
CA CYS A 128 2.49 4.32 -3.71
C CYS A 128 3.66 3.74 -4.54
N PHE A 129 3.36 2.78 -5.41
CA PHE A 129 4.32 2.07 -6.27
C PHE A 129 5.40 1.22 -5.59
N LEU A 130 5.42 1.10 -4.25
CA LEU A 130 6.47 0.40 -3.49
C LEU A 130 6.64 -1.09 -3.85
N ASN A 131 5.56 -1.75 -4.29
CA ASN A 131 5.59 -3.14 -4.74
C ASN A 131 5.59 -3.28 -6.27
N SER A 132 5.73 -2.18 -7.01
CA SER A 132 5.65 -2.16 -8.48
C SER A 132 6.91 -1.61 -9.12
N LEU A 133 7.67 -0.79 -8.40
CA LEU A 133 8.94 -0.23 -8.85
C LEU A 133 10.08 -0.70 -7.93
N PRO A 134 11.34 -0.70 -8.43
CA PRO A 134 12.50 -0.81 -7.55
C PRO A 134 12.46 0.25 -6.46
N LEU A 135 12.90 -0.09 -5.25
CA LEU A 135 12.80 0.78 -4.07
C LEU A 135 13.39 2.17 -4.33
N ASP A 136 14.58 2.24 -4.94
CA ASP A 136 15.25 3.51 -5.28
C ASP A 136 14.41 4.42 -6.20
N SER A 137 13.57 3.84 -7.05
CA SER A 137 12.66 4.59 -7.93
C SER A 137 11.41 5.03 -7.19
N ALA A 138 10.89 4.20 -6.27
CA ALA A 138 9.69 4.50 -5.51
C ALA A 138 9.93 5.54 -4.40
N LEU A 139 11.18 5.72 -3.95
CA LEU A 139 11.56 6.70 -2.93
C LEU A 139 11.90 8.10 -3.48
N ARG A 140 11.81 8.33 -4.79
CA ARG A 140 12.05 9.64 -5.42
C ARG A 140 10.81 10.52 -5.43
#